data_AF-A0A8T4K4Y4-F1
#
_entry.id   AF-A0A8T4K4Y4-F1
#
_cell.length_a   1.000
_cell.length_b   1.000
_cell.length_c   1.000
_cell.angle_alpha   90.00
_cell.angle_beta   90.00
_cell.angle_gamma   90.00
#
_symmetry.space_group_name_H-M   'P 1'
#
loop_
_entity.id
_entity.type
_entity.pdbx_description
1 polymer ?
#
loop_
_entity_poly.entity_id
_entity_poly.type
_entity_poly.pdbx_seq_one_letter_code
_entity_poly.pdbx_strand_id
1 'polypeptide(L)'
;MEKDCGMWINILSHKLMKRMNADLQTLGLTGVQSRLIHFVLTKSAAGPVFQRDVEAAFGLSRSTVTGILQLMEKNGLILRESAENDGRLKSLVLTEKAVCLHEQVGEYLRRNEARLIQGLSDEQLAQFLETAARMSANLD
;
A
#
# COMPACT_ATOMS: atom_id res chain seq x y z
N MET A 1 15.25 28.89 6.25
CA MET A 1 15.28 27.68 7.08
C MET A 1 15.82 26.54 6.25
N GLU A 2 16.93 25.95 6.67
CA GLU A 2 17.43 24.70 6.10
C GLU A 2 16.42 23.60 6.44
N LYS A 3 16.10 22.74 5.46
CA LYS A 3 15.14 21.65 5.67
C LYS A 3 15.87 20.48 6.29
N ASP A 4 15.44 20.06 7.47
CA ASP A 4 15.95 18.84 8.10
C ASP A 4 15.43 17.57 7.41
N CYS A 5 15.94 16.42 7.87
CA CYS A 5 15.59 15.11 7.31
C CYS A 5 14.09 14.80 7.44
N GLY A 6 13.48 15.08 8.61
CA GLY A 6 12.06 14.84 8.84
C GLY A 6 11.16 15.66 7.91
N MET A 7 11.52 16.92 7.65
CA MET A 7 10.81 17.77 6.71
C MET A 7 10.89 17.22 5.27
N TRP A 8 12.06 16.72 4.84
CA TRP A 8 12.19 16.09 3.53
C TRP A 8 11.38 14.81 3.39
N ILE A 9 11.36 13.96 4.42
CA ILE A 9 10.52 12.75 4.46
C ILE A 9 9.04 13.12 4.28
N ASN A 10 8.56 14.12 5.03
CA ASN A 10 7.17 14.58 4.94
C ASN A 10 6.84 15.17 3.56
N ILE A 11 7.72 16.01 3.00
CA ILE A 11 7.53 16.59 1.66
C ILE A 11 7.48 15.49 0.60
N LEU A 12 8.38 14.50 0.68
CA LEU A 12 8.45 13.40 -0.27
C LEU A 12 7.18 12.52 -0.17
N SER A 13 6.79 12.15 1.05
CA SER A 13 5.57 11.39 1.32
C SER A 13 4.32 12.10 0.77
N HIS A 14 4.16 13.40 1.02
CA HIS A 14 3.05 14.17 0.48
C HIS A 14 3.05 14.23 -1.05
N LYS A 15 4.21 14.45 -1.68
CA LYS A 15 4.32 14.44 -3.15
C LYS A 15 3.95 13.08 -3.74
N LEU A 16 4.43 12.00 -3.11
CA LEU A 16 4.13 10.63 -3.52
C LEU A 16 2.62 10.37 -3.41
N MET A 17 2.00 10.63 -2.25
CA MET A 17 0.56 10.41 -2.05
C MET A 17 -0.30 11.27 -2.98
N LYS A 18 0.07 12.54 -3.19
CA LYS A 18 -0.65 13.42 -4.12
C LYS A 18 -0.62 12.88 -5.54
N ARG A 19 0.54 12.39 -5.99
CA ARG A 19 0.70 11.79 -7.33
C ARG A 19 -0.10 10.49 -7.44
N MET A 20 0.02 9.61 -6.44
CA MET A 20 -0.76 8.38 -6.31
C MET A 20 -2.26 8.61 -6.46
N ASN A 21 -2.80 9.58 -5.73
CA ASN A 21 -4.23 9.86 -5.79
C ASN A 21 -4.64 10.48 -7.12
N ALA A 22 -3.84 11.37 -7.72
CA ALA A 22 -4.19 12.01 -8.99
C ALA A 22 -4.28 11.02 -10.16
N ASP A 23 -3.35 10.06 -10.23
CA ASP A 23 -3.30 9.11 -11.33
C ASP A 23 -4.31 7.96 -11.17
N LEU A 24 -4.77 7.67 -9.95
CA LEU A 24 -5.73 6.60 -9.63
C LEU A 24 -7.17 7.08 -9.44
N GLN A 25 -7.38 8.40 -9.42
CA GLN A 25 -8.71 9.01 -9.33
C GLN A 25 -9.62 8.55 -10.47
N THR A 26 -9.07 8.33 -11.67
CA THR A 26 -9.82 7.83 -12.84
C THR A 26 -10.31 6.40 -12.64
N LEU A 27 -9.68 5.62 -11.76
CA LEU A 27 -10.11 4.26 -11.39
C LEU A 27 -11.05 4.25 -10.18
N GLY A 28 -11.36 5.42 -9.60
CA GLY A 28 -12.15 5.52 -8.37
C GLY A 28 -11.43 4.96 -7.14
N LEU A 29 -10.10 4.90 -7.16
CA LEU A 29 -9.27 4.34 -6.10
C LEU A 29 -8.39 5.41 -5.46
N THR A 30 -8.12 5.27 -4.16
CA THR A 30 -7.00 5.97 -3.52
C THR A 30 -5.69 5.23 -3.74
N GLY A 31 -4.56 5.92 -3.57
CA GLY A 31 -3.23 5.32 -3.63
C GLY A 31 -3.05 4.16 -2.64
N VAL A 32 -3.61 4.28 -1.44
CA VAL A 32 -3.54 3.22 -0.42
C VAL A 32 -4.40 2.02 -0.81
N GLN A 33 -5.62 2.24 -1.31
CA GLN A 33 -6.48 1.14 -1.77
C GLN A 33 -5.86 0.35 -2.91
N SER A 34 -5.19 1.04 -3.84
CA SER A 34 -4.51 0.40 -4.97
C SER A 34 -3.35 -0.47 -4.52
N ARG A 35 -2.51 0.02 -3.59
CA ARG A 35 -1.45 -0.82 -3.00
C ARG A 35 -2.01 -1.99 -2.20
N LEU A 36 -3.15 -1.82 -1.52
CA LEU A 36 -3.79 -2.91 -0.78
C LEU A 36 -4.34 -3.98 -1.72
N ILE A 37 -4.97 -3.60 -2.85
CA ILE A 37 -5.38 -4.53 -3.91
C ILE A 37 -4.18 -5.32 -4.42
N HIS A 38 -3.08 -4.64 -4.74
CA HIS A 38 -1.87 -5.31 -5.19
C HIS A 38 -1.29 -6.26 -4.13
N PHE A 39 -1.22 -5.82 -2.87
CA PHE A 39 -0.74 -6.63 -1.75
C PHE A 39 -1.58 -7.88 -1.50
N VAL A 40 -2.91 -7.74 -1.45
CA VAL A 40 -3.80 -8.87 -1.20
C VAL A 40 -3.69 -9.88 -2.34
N LEU A 41 -3.64 -9.45 -3.60
CA LEU A 41 -3.51 -10.39 -4.73
C LEU A 41 -2.18 -11.15 -4.70
N THR A 42 -1.07 -10.45 -4.43
CA THR A 42 0.24 -11.08 -4.38
C THR A 42 0.36 -12.04 -3.20
N LYS A 43 -0.16 -11.65 -2.02
CA LYS A 43 -0.04 -12.46 -0.80
C LYS A 43 -1.04 -13.63 -0.76
N SER A 44 -2.21 -13.47 -1.36
CA SER A 44 -3.23 -14.53 -1.40
C SER A 44 -2.77 -15.80 -2.12
N ALA A 45 -1.79 -15.69 -3.03
CA ALA A 45 -1.15 -16.82 -3.69
C ALA A 45 -0.38 -17.75 -2.72
N ALA A 46 0.06 -17.23 -1.57
CA ALA A 46 0.76 -18.00 -0.53
C ALA A 46 -0.16 -18.41 0.64
N GLY A 47 -1.40 -17.91 0.69
CA GLY A 47 -2.37 -18.23 1.72
C GLY A 47 -3.29 -17.06 2.09
N PRO A 48 -4.25 -17.26 3.00
CA PRO A 48 -5.22 -16.23 3.37
C PRO A 48 -4.57 -14.96 3.92
N VAL A 49 -5.09 -13.80 3.51
CA VAL A 49 -4.60 -12.48 3.96
C VAL A 49 -5.54 -11.94 5.03
N PHE A 50 -4.99 -11.46 6.14
CA PHE A 50 -5.75 -10.92 7.26
C PHE A 50 -5.47 -9.43 7.47
N GLN A 51 -6.32 -8.77 8.28
CA GLN A 51 -6.11 -7.37 8.63
C GLN A 51 -4.74 -7.10 9.26
N ARG A 52 -4.26 -7.99 10.15
CA ARG A 52 -2.93 -7.89 10.78
C ARG A 52 -1.79 -7.87 9.75
N ASP A 53 -1.97 -8.52 8.61
CA ASP A 53 -0.97 -8.54 7.54
C ASP A 53 -0.89 -7.19 6.85
N VAL A 54 -2.02 -6.51 6.69
CA VAL A 54 -2.08 -5.13 6.17
C VAL A 54 -1.50 -4.15 7.19
N GLU A 55 -1.83 -4.29 8.48
CA GLU A 55 -1.25 -3.47 9.55
C GLU A 55 0.29 -3.53 9.51
N ALA A 56 0.86 -4.73 9.47
CA ALA A 56 2.31 -4.94 9.43
C ALA A 56 2.95 -4.46 8.12
N ALA A 57 2.35 -4.80 6.96
CA ALA A 57 2.94 -4.46 5.66
C ALA A 57 2.94 -2.95 5.35
N PHE A 58 2.00 -2.20 5.93
CA PHE A 58 1.84 -0.77 5.64
C PHE A 58 2.23 0.13 6.83
N GLY A 59 2.63 -0.43 7.97
CA GLY A 59 2.93 0.33 9.19
C GLY A 59 1.74 1.16 9.68
N LEU A 60 0.52 0.67 9.46
CA LEU A 60 -0.71 1.40 9.76
C LEU A 60 -1.35 0.88 11.05
N SER A 61 -1.90 1.82 11.83
CA SER A 61 -2.67 1.46 13.02
C SER A 61 -3.91 0.63 12.67
N ARG A 62 -4.33 -0.22 13.60
CA ARG A 62 -5.54 -1.04 13.46
C ARG A 62 -6.78 -0.22 13.10
N SER A 63 -6.97 0.95 13.70
CA SER A 63 -8.14 1.81 13.43
C SER A 63 -8.09 2.37 12.00
N THR A 64 -6.92 2.78 11.53
CA THR A 64 -6.70 3.24 10.15
C THR A 64 -7.00 2.14 9.14
N VAL A 65 -6.43 0.95 9.34
CA VAL A 65 -6.67 -0.20 8.46
C VAL A 65 -8.16 -0.58 8.45
N THR A 66 -8.80 -0.59 9.61
CA THR A 66 -10.24 -0.87 9.72
C THR A 66 -11.07 0.07 8.85
N GLY A 67 -10.81 1.38 8.91
CA GLY A 67 -11.51 2.37 8.10
C GLY A 67 -11.26 2.22 6.60
N ILE A 68 -10.01 1.94 6.19
CA ILE A 68 -9.67 1.69 4.78
C ILE A 68 -10.43 0.46 4.26
N LEU A 69 -10.38 -0.65 4.99
CA LEU A 69 -11.02 -1.89 4.59
C LEU A 69 -12.55 -1.77 4.56
N GLN A 70 -13.17 -1.05 5.51
CA GLN A 70 -14.61 -0.77 5.47
C GLN A 70 -15.00 0.02 4.21
N LEU A 71 -14.21 1.01 3.83
CA LEU A 71 -14.46 1.78 2.60
C LEU A 71 -14.27 0.92 1.35
N MET A 72 -13.25 0.05 1.34
CA MET A 72 -13.02 -0.88 0.22
C MET A 72 -14.17 -1.88 0.07
N GLU A 73 -14.67 -2.42 1.17
CA GLU A 73 -15.83 -3.33 1.21
C GLU A 73 -17.09 -2.61 0.72
N LYS A 74 -17.38 -1.40 1.24
CA LYS A 74 -18.48 -0.55 0.76
C LYS A 74 -18.41 -0.25 -0.74
N ASN A 75 -17.20 -0.08 -1.28
CA ASN A 75 -16.97 0.19 -2.70
C ASN A 75 -16.95 -1.09 -3.56
N GLY A 76 -17.20 -2.26 -2.96
CA GLY A 76 -17.23 -3.55 -3.63
C GLY A 76 -15.87 -4.01 -4.14
N LEU A 77 -14.78 -3.63 -3.48
CA LEU A 77 -13.41 -4.01 -3.85
C LEU A 77 -12.94 -5.27 -3.11
N ILE A 78 -13.42 -5.47 -1.88
CA ILE A 78 -13.07 -6.63 -1.06
C ILE A 78 -14.32 -7.24 -0.44
N LEU A 79 -14.19 -8.50 0.00
CA LEU A 79 -15.06 -9.20 0.91
C LEU A 79 -14.27 -9.64 2.15
N ARG A 80 -14.95 -9.70 3.29
CA ARG A 80 -14.41 -10.25 4.54
C ARG A 80 -15.07 -11.59 4.86
N GLU A 81 -14.39 -12.67 4.55
CA GLU A 81 -14.92 -14.02 4.70
C GLU A 81 -14.36 -14.68 5.96
N SER A 82 -15.14 -15.56 6.59
CA SER A 82 -14.64 -16.34 7.72
C SER A 82 -13.57 -17.31 7.23
N ALA A 83 -12.41 -17.34 7.90
CA ALA A 83 -11.39 -18.32 7.57
C ALA A 83 -11.89 -19.74 7.87
N GLU A 84 -11.59 -20.69 6.98
CA GLU A 84 -12.03 -22.09 7.12
C GLU A 84 -11.64 -22.71 8.47
N ASN A 85 -10.48 -22.31 9.00
CA ASN A 85 -9.93 -22.85 10.25
C ASN A 85 -10.38 -22.10 11.52
N ASP A 86 -10.90 -20.88 11.40
CA ASP A 86 -11.40 -20.09 12.54
C ASP A 86 -12.41 -19.05 12.07
N GLY A 87 -13.69 -19.26 12.39
CA GLY A 87 -14.78 -18.36 12.01
C GLY A 87 -14.72 -16.97 12.64
N ARG A 88 -13.86 -16.76 13.66
CA ARG A 88 -13.60 -15.45 14.26
C ARG A 88 -12.59 -14.64 13.45
N LEU A 89 -11.76 -15.30 12.65
CA LEU A 89 -10.80 -14.66 11.77
C LEU A 89 -11.46 -14.36 10.43
N LYS A 90 -11.30 -13.12 9.97
CA LYS A 90 -11.80 -12.67 8.68
C LYS A 90 -10.65 -12.51 7.69
N SER A 91 -10.63 -13.32 6.65
CA SER A 91 -9.72 -13.17 5.52
C SER A 91 -10.23 -12.06 4.58
N LEU A 92 -9.30 -11.42 3.91
CA LEU A 92 -9.54 -10.40 2.90
C LEU A 92 -9.51 -11.08 1.52
N VAL A 93 -10.63 -11.03 0.82
CA VAL A 93 -10.77 -11.58 -0.52
C VAL A 93 -11.07 -10.43 -1.48
N LEU A 94 -10.37 -10.37 -2.62
CA LEU A 94 -10.67 -9.38 -3.66
C LEU A 94 -11.91 -9.80 -4.44
N THR A 95 -12.78 -8.85 -4.74
CA THR A 95 -13.89 -9.08 -5.66
C THR A 95 -13.39 -9.15 -7.11
N GLU A 96 -14.21 -9.69 -8.02
CA GLU A 96 -13.93 -9.65 -9.46
C GLU A 96 -13.66 -8.23 -9.96
N LYS A 97 -14.42 -7.25 -9.44
CA LYS A 97 -14.20 -5.82 -9.74
C LYS A 97 -12.77 -5.38 -9.39
N ALA A 98 -12.25 -5.76 -8.22
CA ALA A 98 -10.89 -5.39 -7.83
C ALA A 98 -9.82 -6.16 -8.61
N VAL A 99 -10.07 -7.43 -8.98
CA VAL A 99 -9.18 -8.22 -9.83
C VAL A 99 -9.05 -7.58 -11.22
N CYS A 100 -10.16 -7.15 -11.84
CA CYS A 100 -10.13 -6.45 -13.13
C CYS A 100 -9.35 -5.13 -13.09
N LEU A 101 -9.28 -4.48 -11.92
CA LEU A 101 -8.50 -3.25 -11.72
C LEU A 101 -7.00 -3.55 -11.48
N HIS A 102 -6.64 -4.79 -11.14
CA HIS A 102 -5.29 -5.12 -10.69
C HIS A 102 -4.22 -4.84 -11.75
N GLU A 103 -4.43 -5.21 -13.01
CA GLU A 103 -3.44 -4.98 -14.07
C GLU A 103 -3.12 -3.48 -14.23
N GLN A 104 -4.18 -2.66 -14.24
CA GLN A 104 -4.04 -1.20 -14.33
C GLN A 104 -3.35 -0.61 -13.10
N VAL A 105 -3.66 -1.15 -11.92
CA VAL A 105 -2.99 -0.80 -10.66
C VAL A 105 -1.51 -1.21 -10.68
N GLY A 106 -1.18 -2.40 -11.18
CA GLY A 106 0.19 -2.89 -11.27
C GLY A 106 1.05 -2.03 -12.21
N GLU A 107 0.53 -1.74 -13.41
CA GLU A 107 1.14 -0.80 -14.36
C GLU A 107 1.30 0.60 -13.76
N TYR A 108 0.31 1.03 -12.96
CA TYR A 108 0.39 2.31 -12.27
C TYR A 108 1.53 2.34 -11.25
N LEU A 109 1.60 1.34 -10.36
CA LEU A 109 2.60 1.25 -9.32
C LEU A 109 4.01 1.19 -9.92
N ARG A 110 4.21 0.37 -10.98
CA ARG A 110 5.49 0.30 -11.71
C ARG A 110 5.91 1.65 -12.28
N ARG A 111 5.01 2.37 -12.94
CA ARG A 111 5.31 3.69 -13.53
C ARG A 111 5.62 4.74 -12.46
N ASN A 112 4.91 4.72 -11.34
CA ASN A 112 5.17 5.66 -10.25
C ASN A 112 6.53 5.37 -9.59
N GLU A 113 6.83 4.09 -9.34
CA GLU A 113 8.13 3.68 -8.80
C GLU A 113 9.28 4.08 -9.71
N ALA A 114 9.19 3.77 -11.01
CA ALA A 114 10.20 4.14 -12.00
C ALA A 114 10.45 5.67 -12.05
N ARG A 115 9.40 6.47 -11.82
CA ARG A 115 9.51 7.93 -11.76
C ARG A 115 10.11 8.42 -10.44
N LEU A 116 9.79 7.76 -9.33
CA LEU A 116 10.33 8.09 -8.00
C LEU A 116 11.85 7.91 -7.96
N ILE A 117 12.35 6.83 -8.58
CA ILE A 117 13.78 6.49 -8.60
C ILE A 117 14.52 7.04 -9.83
N GLN A 118 13.82 7.76 -10.72
CA GLN A 118 14.41 8.28 -11.96
C GLN A 118 15.63 9.17 -11.68
N GLY A 119 16.78 8.79 -12.24
CA GLY A 119 18.03 9.54 -12.09
C GLY A 119 18.88 9.14 -10.87
N LEU A 120 18.44 8.13 -10.09
CA LEU A 120 19.27 7.50 -9.08
C LEU A 120 20.03 6.32 -9.67
N SER A 121 21.29 6.13 -9.27
CA SER A 121 22.00 4.88 -9.52
C SER A 121 21.52 3.77 -8.58
N ASP A 122 21.77 2.51 -8.94
CA ASP A 122 21.44 1.36 -8.10
C ASP A 122 22.10 1.46 -6.71
N GLU A 123 23.32 1.99 -6.64
CA GLU A 123 24.04 2.21 -5.37
C GLU A 123 23.38 3.29 -4.51
N GLN A 124 22.96 4.42 -5.12
CA GLN A 124 22.24 5.47 -4.40
C GLN A 124 20.89 4.97 -3.87
N LEU A 125 20.17 4.18 -4.67
CA LEU A 125 18.90 3.59 -4.27
C LEU A 125 19.09 2.59 -3.14
N ALA A 126 20.07 1.68 -3.24
CA ALA A 126 20.38 0.72 -2.19
C ALA A 126 20.74 1.42 -0.87
N GLN A 127 21.59 2.45 -0.93
CA GLN A 127 21.98 3.23 0.25
C GLN A 127 20.80 3.97 0.88
N PHE A 128 19.91 4.54 0.05
CA PHE A 128 18.71 5.21 0.53
C PHE A 128 17.78 4.22 1.27
N LEU A 129 17.52 3.04 0.68
CA LEU A 129 16.67 2.02 1.28
C LEU A 129 17.24 1.52 2.61
N GLU A 130 18.55 1.27 2.68
CA GLU A 130 19.22 0.89 3.93
C GLU A 130 19.09 1.98 5.01
N THR A 131 19.32 3.23 4.62
CA THR A 131 19.21 4.38 5.53
C THR A 131 17.80 4.56 6.04
N ALA A 132 16.80 4.47 5.16
CA ALA A 132 15.38 4.58 5.52
C ALA A 132 14.94 3.46 6.47
N ALA A 133 15.38 2.22 6.22
CA ALA A 133 15.11 1.09 7.11
C ALA A 133 15.70 1.32 8.51
N ARG A 134 16.93 1.82 8.59
CA ARG A 134 17.59 2.17 9.87
C ARG A 134 16.86 3.30 10.60
N MET A 135 16.42 4.33 9.87
CA MET A 135 15.62 5.42 10.45
C MET A 135 14.28 4.92 10.97
N SER A 136 13.61 4.01 10.27
CA SER A 136 12.36 3.38 10.73
C SER A 136 12.56 2.65 12.05
N ALA A 137 13.59 1.80 12.14
CA ALA A 137 13.88 1.03 13.35
C ALA A 137 14.24 1.90 14.57
N ASN A 138 14.65 3.15 14.37
CA ASN A 138 14.89 4.09 15.46
C ASN A 138 13.60 4.70 16.04
N LEU A 139 12.47 4.57 15.33
CA LEU A 139 11.17 5.18 15.67
C LEU A 139 10.11 4.15 16.10
N ASP A 140 10.44 2.86 16.04
CA ASP A 140 9.65 1.73 16.55
C ASP A 140 9.85 1.54 18.06
#